data_AF-C5PAF2-F1
#
_entry.id   AF-C5PAF2-F1
#
_cell.length_a   1.000
_cell.length_b   1.000
_cell.length_c   1.000
_cell.angle_alpha   90.00
_cell.angle_beta   90.00
_cell.angle_gamma   90.00
#
_symmetry.space_group_name_H-M   'P 1'
#
loop_
_entity.id
_entity.type
_entity.pdbx_description
1 polymer ?
#
loop_
_entity_poly.entity_id
_entity_poly.type
_entity_poly.pdbx_seq_one_letter_code
_entity_poly.pdbx_strand_id
1 'polypeptide(L)'
;MVSAGSRTQGRHGERDATQSTLSLETVKLLKTQDAGYLRVVGEKVRRQMEQVEKEVRLQNGVKAALGKGKPGDGLDDEDEDEDGAIGGITAKKTGRKVVFVNSVDEQKNLVDGINEDDGDQSEDETVQKDQATAQRKSKKQLEAEARMRREIQAAKKLKKRAAESRLRKLEALKKQYQDIVAAEQELDLQRAKMENSVGGVNKYGVKWKVRERKR
;
A
#
# COMPACT_ATOMS: atom_id res chain seq x y z
N MET A 1 -58.65 -16.04 -3.41
CA MET A 1 -58.97 -14.61 -3.23
C MET A 1 -58.37 -13.98 -1.96
N VAL A 2 -57.66 -14.71 -1.08
CA VAL A 2 -57.27 -14.21 0.25
C VAL A 2 -55.80 -13.76 0.37
N SER A 3 -54.98 -13.92 -0.68
CA SER A 3 -53.60 -13.39 -0.68
C SER A 3 -53.16 -12.96 -2.08
N ALA A 4 -53.89 -12.01 -2.66
CA ALA A 4 -53.40 -11.22 -3.79
C ALA A 4 -53.48 -9.76 -3.34
N GLY A 5 -52.32 -9.18 -2.98
CA GLY A 5 -52.21 -7.77 -2.64
C GLY A 5 -52.88 -6.95 -3.73
N SER A 6 -53.80 -6.08 -3.34
CA SER A 6 -54.67 -5.36 -4.27
C SER A 6 -53.85 -4.54 -5.27
N ARG A 7 -53.77 -5.06 -6.49
CA ARG A 7 -53.59 -4.40 -7.80
C ARG A 7 -53.51 -2.87 -7.75
N THR A 8 -52.31 -2.32 -7.60
CA THR A 8 -51.70 -1.32 -8.51
C THR A 8 -50.33 -0.91 -7.97
N GLN A 9 -49.25 -1.43 -8.54
CA GLN A 9 -47.98 -0.71 -8.69
C GLN A 9 -47.13 -1.44 -9.76
N GLY A 10 -46.80 -0.72 -10.84
CA GLY A 10 -45.86 -1.16 -11.88
C GLY A 10 -46.44 -2.10 -12.96
N ARG A 11 -46.08 -1.85 -14.22
CA ARG A 11 -46.45 -2.65 -15.42
C ARG A 11 -45.93 -4.10 -15.38
N HIS A 12 -45.07 -4.42 -14.42
CA HIS A 12 -44.60 -5.76 -14.15
C HIS A 12 -45.22 -6.18 -12.82
N GLY A 13 -46.03 -7.23 -12.82
CA GLY A 13 -46.76 -7.71 -11.65
C GLY A 13 -45.88 -7.96 -10.43
N GLU A 14 -46.55 -8.12 -9.29
CA GLU A 14 -45.97 -8.41 -7.98
C GLU A 14 -44.88 -9.48 -8.12
N ARG A 15 -43.61 -9.06 -8.01
CA ARG A 15 -42.53 -10.01 -7.79
C ARG A 15 -42.89 -10.66 -6.46
N ASP A 16 -43.05 -11.98 -6.47
CA ASP A 16 -43.24 -12.79 -5.27
C ASP A 16 -41.96 -12.63 -4.43
N ALA A 17 -41.92 -11.53 -3.68
CA ALA A 17 -40.84 -11.19 -2.80
C ALA A 17 -41.04 -12.08 -1.58
N THR A 18 -40.55 -13.31 -1.69
CA THR A 18 -40.34 -14.23 -0.57
C THR A 18 -39.45 -13.67 0.53
N GLN A 19 -39.02 -12.40 0.41
CA GLN A 19 -38.47 -11.56 1.48
C GLN A 19 -39.56 -11.24 2.51
N SER A 20 -39.87 -12.24 3.33
CA SER A 20 -40.60 -12.02 4.57
C SER A 20 -39.89 -10.95 5.40
N THR A 21 -40.67 -10.00 5.94
CA THR A 21 -40.15 -9.01 6.88
C THR A 21 -39.60 -9.73 8.10
N LEU A 22 -38.28 -9.65 8.32
CA LEU A 22 -37.64 -10.30 9.46
C LEU A 22 -38.01 -9.59 10.77
N SER A 23 -38.20 -10.36 11.84
CA SER A 23 -38.38 -9.80 13.17
C SER A 23 -37.09 -9.12 13.65
N LEU A 24 -37.22 -8.12 14.53
CA LEU A 24 -36.07 -7.36 15.05
C LEU A 24 -35.04 -8.27 15.73
N GLU A 25 -35.49 -9.29 16.47
CA GLU A 25 -34.63 -10.25 17.16
C GLU A 25 -33.80 -11.09 16.18
N THR A 26 -34.42 -11.57 15.10
CA THR A 26 -33.71 -12.31 14.05
C THR A 26 -32.64 -11.42 13.40
N VAL A 27 -32.95 -10.15 13.13
CA VAL A 27 -31.97 -9.21 12.57
C VAL A 27 -30.82 -8.94 13.55
N LYS A 28 -31.08 -8.84 14.86
CA LYS A 28 -30.04 -8.67 15.88
C LYS A 28 -29.07 -9.86 15.91
N LEU A 29 -29.62 -11.06 15.81
CA LEU A 29 -28.82 -12.29 15.76
C LEU A 29 -27.91 -12.29 14.51
N LEU A 30 -28.47 -12.03 13.33
CA LEU A 30 -27.71 -11.99 12.08
C LEU A 30 -26.58 -10.95 12.13
N LYS A 31 -26.86 -9.73 12.60
CA LYS A 31 -25.83 -8.69 12.72
C LYS A 31 -24.75 -9.02 13.75
N THR A 32 -25.09 -9.78 14.78
CA THR A 32 -24.10 -10.27 15.76
C THR A 32 -23.18 -11.32 15.13
N GLN A 33 -23.73 -12.20 14.29
CA GLN A 33 -22.96 -13.17 13.52
C GLN A 33 -22.04 -12.47 12.51
N ASP A 34 -22.56 -11.48 11.78
CA ASP A 34 -21.79 -10.66 10.84
C ASP A 34 -20.64 -9.94 11.53
N ALA A 35 -20.87 -9.37 12.72
CA ALA A 35 -19.83 -8.71 13.51
C ALA A 35 -18.72 -9.70 13.92
N GLY A 36 -19.09 -10.93 14.32
CA GLY A 36 -18.13 -12.00 14.58
C GLY A 36 -17.31 -12.38 13.34
N TYR A 37 -17.97 -12.49 12.19
CA TYR A 37 -17.31 -12.77 10.92
C TYR A 37 -16.32 -11.68 10.53
N LEU A 38 -16.73 -10.40 10.54
CA LEU A 38 -15.85 -9.28 10.19
C LEU A 38 -14.63 -9.21 11.09
N ARG A 39 -14.78 -9.46 12.40
CA ARG A 39 -13.64 -9.50 13.33
C ARG A 39 -12.63 -10.59 12.97
N VAL A 40 -13.11 -11.81 12.67
CA VAL A 40 -12.23 -12.92 12.28
C VAL A 40 -11.53 -12.66 10.94
N VAL A 41 -12.27 -12.13 9.96
CA VAL A 41 -11.71 -11.77 8.66
C VAL A 41 -10.71 -10.61 8.79
N GLY A 42 -11.02 -9.60 9.60
CA GLY A 42 -10.13 -8.48 9.90
C GLY A 42 -8.81 -8.94 10.53
N GLU A 43 -8.87 -9.83 11.52
CA GLU A 43 -7.68 -10.43 12.13
C GLU A 43 -6.85 -11.26 11.13
N LYS A 44 -7.51 -12.00 10.23
CA LYS A 44 -6.81 -12.74 9.17
C LYS A 44 -6.07 -11.78 8.22
N VAL A 45 -6.74 -10.73 7.74
CA VAL A 45 -6.15 -9.73 6.83
C VAL A 45 -5.01 -8.98 7.53
N ARG A 46 -5.18 -8.62 8.80
CA ARG A 46 -4.14 -8.00 9.62
C ARG A 46 -2.86 -8.84 9.69
N ARG A 47 -2.98 -10.15 9.97
CA ARG A 47 -1.83 -11.07 10.00
C ARG A 47 -1.14 -11.18 8.64
N GLN A 48 -1.92 -11.21 7.55
CA GLN A 48 -1.37 -11.22 6.20
C GLN A 48 -0.63 -9.92 5.88
N MET A 49 -1.19 -8.78 6.28
CA MET A 49 -0.56 -7.47 6.15
C MET A 49 0.77 -7.42 6.92
N GLU A 50 0.78 -7.85 8.18
CA GLU A 50 2.00 -7.90 9.00
C GLU A 50 3.08 -8.81 8.39
N GLN A 51 2.70 -9.93 7.78
CA GLN A 51 3.64 -10.82 7.09
C GLN A 51 4.24 -10.14 5.85
N VAL A 52 3.40 -9.57 4.98
CA VAL A 52 3.88 -8.88 3.76
C VAL A 52 4.71 -7.65 4.12
N GLU A 53 4.34 -6.92 5.18
CA GLU A 53 5.11 -5.78 5.67
C GLU A 53 6.50 -6.20 6.15
N LYS A 54 6.63 -7.32 6.88
CA LYS A 54 7.92 -7.89 7.25
C LYS A 54 8.75 -8.24 6.02
N GLU A 55 8.15 -8.85 4.99
CA GLU A 55 8.85 -9.16 3.73
C GLU A 55 9.35 -7.90 3.02
N VAL A 56 8.53 -6.85 2.94
CA VAL A 56 8.91 -5.55 2.36
C VAL A 56 10.03 -4.89 3.17
N ARG A 57 9.94 -4.91 4.50
CA ARG A 57 10.99 -4.39 5.40
C ARG A 57 12.30 -5.15 5.22
N LEU A 58 12.27 -6.48 5.11
CA LEU A 58 13.45 -7.29 4.83
C LEU A 58 14.04 -6.96 3.45
N GLN A 59 13.19 -6.82 2.43
CA GLN A 59 13.63 -6.43 1.09
C GLN A 59 14.31 -5.05 1.10
N ASN A 60 13.75 -4.09 1.82
CA ASN A 60 14.33 -2.75 1.96
C ASN A 60 15.62 -2.77 2.80
N GLY A 61 15.68 -3.61 3.83
CA GLY A 61 16.89 -3.84 4.63
C GLY A 61 18.03 -4.45 3.81
N VAL A 62 17.73 -5.44 2.96
CA VAL A 62 18.71 -6.04 2.05
C VAL A 62 19.19 -5.03 1.00
N LYS A 63 18.28 -4.22 0.43
CA LYS A 63 18.66 -3.11 -0.48
C LYS A 63 19.59 -2.11 0.21
N ALA A 64 19.30 -1.74 1.45
CA ALA A 64 20.10 -0.80 2.22
C ALA A 64 21.48 -1.38 2.60
N ALA A 65 21.54 -2.66 2.99
CA ALA A 65 22.80 -3.34 3.34
C ALA A 65 23.72 -3.53 2.13
N LEU A 66 23.15 -3.75 0.94
CA LEU A 66 23.89 -3.88 -0.32
C LEU A 66 24.34 -2.54 -0.91
N GLY A 67 24.13 -1.41 -0.23
CA GLY A 67 24.51 -0.07 -0.72
C GLY A 67 23.67 0.43 -1.90
N LYS A 68 22.79 -0.41 -2.48
CA LYS A 68 21.92 -0.07 -3.63
C LYS A 68 20.68 0.75 -3.25
N GLY A 69 20.57 1.16 -1.99
CA GLY A 69 19.49 1.99 -1.51
C GLY A 69 19.88 3.46 -1.57
N LYS A 70 19.59 4.13 -2.69
CA LYS A 70 19.64 5.60 -2.75
C LYS A 70 18.79 6.19 -1.60
N PRO A 71 19.27 7.19 -0.85
CA PRO A 71 18.43 7.98 0.04
C PRO A 71 17.57 8.91 -0.82
N GLY A 72 16.50 8.40 -1.43
CA GLY A 72 15.62 9.21 -2.28
C GLY A 72 14.65 8.45 -3.19
N ASP A 73 14.81 7.14 -3.41
CA ASP A 73 13.87 6.33 -4.22
C ASP A 73 12.66 5.88 -3.38
N GLY A 74 12.05 6.83 -2.67
CA GLY A 74 10.64 6.74 -2.29
C GLY A 74 9.88 7.27 -3.49
N LEU A 75 8.90 6.50 -3.95
CA LEU A 75 7.93 6.89 -4.97
C LEU A 75 7.59 8.38 -4.83
N ASP A 76 8.03 9.16 -5.81
CA ASP A 76 7.45 10.45 -6.15
C ASP A 76 6.00 10.12 -6.52
N ASP A 77 5.10 10.18 -5.52
CA ASP A 77 3.70 10.50 -5.77
C ASP A 77 3.74 11.92 -6.32
N GLU A 78 3.84 12.03 -7.65
CA GLU A 78 3.39 13.20 -8.41
C GLU A 78 1.86 13.28 -8.28
N ASP A 79 1.36 13.48 -7.06
CA ASP A 79 0.06 14.09 -6.83
C ASP A 79 0.37 15.55 -6.51
N GLU A 80 0.28 16.37 -7.55
CA GLU A 80 0.24 17.83 -7.51
C GLU A 80 -0.92 18.30 -6.61
N ASP A 81 -0.68 18.40 -5.31
CA ASP A 81 -1.42 19.30 -4.44
C ASP A 81 -0.57 20.56 -4.20
N GLU A 82 -0.65 21.47 -5.16
CA GLU A 82 -0.37 22.89 -4.98
C GLU A 82 -1.28 23.41 -3.85
N ASP A 83 -0.75 23.58 -2.63
CA ASP A 83 -1.26 24.55 -1.65
C ASP A 83 -0.32 24.74 -0.44
N GLY A 84 0.51 25.78 -0.53
CA GLY A 84 0.94 26.69 0.54
C GLY A 84 1.39 26.17 1.91
N ALA A 85 2.71 26.20 2.17
CA ALA A 85 3.22 26.64 3.47
C ALA A 85 4.70 27.07 3.42
N ILE A 86 4.89 28.37 3.63
CA ILE A 86 6.15 29.05 3.99
C ILE A 86 6.71 28.43 5.28
N GLY A 87 7.98 28.03 5.28
CA GLY A 87 8.68 27.71 6.52
C GLY A 87 9.80 26.70 6.34
N GLY A 88 11.00 27.19 6.05
CA GLY A 88 12.23 26.39 6.01
C GLY A 88 12.47 25.63 7.31
N ILE A 89 12.11 24.35 7.34
CA ILE A 89 12.65 23.37 8.27
C ILE A 89 13.21 22.25 7.39
N THR A 90 14.51 22.36 7.14
CA THR A 90 15.32 21.34 6.48
C THR A 90 14.99 19.97 7.07
N ALA A 91 14.32 19.13 6.29
CA ALA A 91 14.05 17.75 6.63
C ALA A 91 15.37 17.09 7.04
N LYS A 92 15.48 16.73 8.33
CA LYS A 92 16.59 15.96 8.88
C LYS A 92 16.68 14.66 8.07
N LYS A 93 17.57 14.62 7.08
CA LYS A 93 18.06 13.37 6.49
C LYS A 93 18.69 12.60 7.65
N THR A 94 17.93 11.66 8.22
CA THR A 94 18.45 10.76 9.23
C THR A 94 19.58 9.97 8.57
N GLY A 95 20.82 10.34 8.87
CA GLY A 95 22.00 9.67 8.35
C GLY A 95 21.98 8.22 8.80
N ARG A 96 21.58 7.31 7.90
CA ARG A 96 21.38 5.88 8.22
C ARG A 96 22.70 5.16 8.54
N LYS A 97 23.84 5.75 8.15
CA LYS A 97 25.19 5.29 8.49
C LYS A 97 26.14 6.48 8.55
N VAL A 98 26.82 6.65 9.68
CA VAL A 98 27.94 7.60 9.84
C VAL A 98 29.22 6.78 9.83
N VAL A 99 30.15 7.10 8.94
CA VAL A 99 31.48 6.49 8.89
C VAL A 99 32.48 7.55 9.33
N PHE A 100 33.26 7.23 10.37
CA PHE A 100 34.34 8.08 10.83
C PHE A 100 35.63 7.68 10.11
N VAL A 101 36.37 8.68 9.65
CA VAL A 101 37.67 8.55 8.97
C VAL A 101 38.71 9.36 9.73
N ASN A 102 39.99 8.97 9.63
CA ASN A 102 41.05 9.54 10.49
C ASN A 102 41.70 10.79 9.88
N SER A 103 41.49 11.06 8.59
CA SER A 103 42.02 12.23 7.89
C SER A 103 41.00 12.83 6.92
N VAL A 104 41.12 14.14 6.69
CA VAL A 104 40.33 14.88 5.69
C VAL A 104 40.63 14.37 4.27
N ASP A 105 41.85 13.90 4.00
CA ASP A 105 42.22 13.35 2.69
C ASP A 105 41.57 11.99 2.43
N GLU A 106 41.47 11.16 3.48
CA GLU A 106 40.75 9.88 3.43
C GLU A 106 39.25 10.10 3.22
N GLN A 107 38.68 11.16 3.82
CA GLN A 107 37.30 11.57 3.59
C GLN A 107 37.06 11.94 2.12
N LYS A 108 37.95 12.75 1.51
CA LYS A 108 37.82 13.16 0.10
C LYS A 108 37.93 11.97 -0.84
N ASN A 109 38.91 11.08 -0.64
CA ASN A 109 39.07 9.88 -1.45
C ASN A 109 37.87 8.92 -1.33
N LEU A 110 37.24 8.82 -0.16
CA LEU A 110 36.00 8.05 0.00
C LEU A 110 34.83 8.68 -0.75
N VAL A 111 34.70 10.01 -0.71
CA VAL A 111 33.63 10.74 -1.42
C VAL A 111 33.82 10.64 -2.94
N ASP A 112 35.05 10.83 -3.42
CA ASP A 112 35.37 10.77 -4.84
C ASP A 112 35.24 9.34 -5.39
N GLY A 113 35.70 8.32 -4.65
CA GLY A 113 35.54 6.92 -5.04
C GLY A 113 34.09 6.41 -5.01
N ILE A 114 33.19 7.07 -4.27
CA ILE A 114 31.74 6.78 -4.30
C ILE A 114 31.09 7.42 -5.55
N ASN A 115 31.48 8.64 -5.91
CA ASN A 115 30.93 9.34 -7.08
C ASN A 115 31.31 8.65 -8.41
N GLU A 116 32.44 7.95 -8.48
CA GLU A 116 32.87 7.21 -9.69
C GLU A 116 32.10 5.88 -9.89
N ASP A 117 31.56 5.25 -8.84
CA ASP A 117 30.82 3.97 -8.92
C ASP A 117 29.28 4.16 -9.00
N ASP A 118 28.78 5.36 -8.66
CA ASP A 118 27.35 5.72 -8.69
C ASP A 118 26.86 6.30 -10.03
N GLY A 119 27.73 6.31 -11.05
CA GLY A 119 27.36 6.56 -12.44
C GLY A 119 26.53 5.40 -13.01
N ASP A 120 25.26 5.27 -12.61
CA ASP A 120 24.24 4.56 -13.38
C ASP A 120 24.12 5.27 -14.73
N GLN A 121 24.99 4.89 -15.67
CA GLN A 121 24.84 5.18 -17.08
C GLN A 121 23.49 4.61 -17.52
N SER A 122 22.45 5.43 -17.41
CA SER A 122 21.42 5.47 -18.42
C SER A 122 22.13 5.76 -19.74
N GLU A 123 22.52 4.69 -20.45
CA GLU A 123 23.04 4.75 -21.81
C GLU A 123 21.90 5.22 -22.76
N ASP A 124 21.57 6.50 -22.69
CA ASP A 124 21.26 7.34 -23.84
C ASP A 124 22.05 8.65 -23.72
N GLU A 125 23.34 8.54 -23.39
CA GLU A 125 24.30 9.62 -23.56
C GLU A 125 25.36 9.19 -24.56
N THR A 126 25.24 9.81 -25.73
CA THR A 126 26.21 9.99 -26.80
C THR A 126 27.63 9.54 -26.51
N VAL A 127 28.09 8.61 -27.34
CA VAL A 127 29.47 8.21 -27.61
C VAL A 127 30.35 9.46 -27.80
N GLN A 128 31.00 9.93 -26.73
CA GLN A 128 32.19 10.78 -26.86
C GLN A 128 33.44 9.92 -26.71
N LYS A 129 34.26 10.03 -27.76
CA LYS A 129 35.49 9.30 -28.01
C LYS A 129 36.55 9.62 -26.96
N ASP A 130 36.86 8.65 -26.11
CA ASP A 130 38.20 8.54 -25.54
C ASP A 130 38.98 7.44 -26.25
N GLN A 131 39.85 7.87 -27.17
CA GLN A 131 40.81 7.03 -27.86
C GLN A 131 42.05 6.87 -26.98
N ALA A 132 42.16 5.75 -26.27
CA ALA A 132 43.45 5.25 -25.81
C ALA A 132 43.41 3.71 -25.68
N THR A 133 43.99 3.03 -26.68
CA THR A 133 44.45 1.63 -26.64
C THR A 133 43.46 0.55 -26.16
N ALA A 134 42.31 0.43 -26.80
CA ALA A 134 41.44 -0.75 -26.63
C ALA A 134 41.72 -1.79 -27.73
N GLN A 135 42.23 -2.97 -27.35
CA GLN A 135 42.26 -4.11 -28.26
C GLN A 135 40.83 -4.40 -28.74
N ARG A 136 40.62 -4.43 -30.07
CA ARG A 136 39.31 -4.66 -30.67
C ARG A 136 38.81 -6.05 -30.30
N LYS A 137 37.87 -6.14 -29.35
CA LYS A 137 37.21 -7.39 -28.95
C LYS A 137 36.62 -8.08 -30.18
N SER A 138 36.73 -9.41 -30.25
CA SER A 138 36.21 -10.18 -31.39
C SER A 138 34.69 -10.09 -31.46
N LYS A 139 34.10 -10.19 -32.67
CA LYS A 139 32.64 -10.14 -32.87
C LYS A 139 31.87 -11.12 -31.97
N LYS A 140 32.44 -12.32 -31.74
CA LYS A 140 31.88 -13.35 -30.86
C LYS A 140 31.92 -12.95 -29.38
N GLN A 141 32.94 -12.19 -28.97
CA GLN A 141 33.06 -11.65 -27.61
C GLN A 141 32.05 -10.52 -27.38
N LEU A 142 31.82 -9.66 -28.39
CA LEU A 142 30.82 -8.59 -28.31
C LEU A 142 29.39 -9.14 -28.20
N GLU A 143 29.05 -10.19 -28.96
CA GLU A 143 27.74 -10.85 -28.87
C GLU A 143 27.53 -11.54 -27.50
N ALA A 144 28.57 -12.16 -26.95
CA ALA A 144 28.53 -12.75 -25.61
C ALA A 144 28.34 -11.67 -24.54
N GLU A 145 29.08 -10.56 -24.61
CA GLU A 145 28.93 -9.42 -23.69
C GLU A 145 27.51 -8.82 -23.78
N ALA A 146 26.95 -8.68 -24.99
CA ALA A 146 25.59 -8.20 -25.18
C ALA A 146 24.53 -9.14 -24.60
N ARG A 147 24.71 -10.47 -24.69
CA ARG A 147 23.83 -11.44 -24.03
C ARG A 147 23.91 -11.34 -22.52
N MET A 148 25.12 -11.25 -21.96
CA MET A 148 25.32 -11.09 -20.51
C MET A 148 24.65 -9.80 -20.01
N ARG A 149 24.80 -8.67 -20.73
CA ARG A 149 24.13 -7.41 -20.40
C ARG A 149 22.60 -7.56 -20.41
N ARG A 150 22.03 -8.19 -21.44
CA ARG A 150 20.58 -8.45 -21.53
C ARG A 150 20.08 -9.33 -20.38
N GLU A 151 20.82 -10.37 -20.03
CA GLU A 151 20.48 -11.26 -18.91
C GLU A 151 20.52 -10.52 -17.56
N ILE A 152 21.53 -9.68 -17.34
CA ILE A 152 21.64 -8.84 -16.14
C ILE A 152 20.46 -7.86 -16.06
N GLN A 153 20.11 -7.20 -17.16
CA GLN A 153 18.96 -6.29 -17.21
C GLN A 153 17.64 -7.02 -16.97
N ALA A 154 17.44 -8.20 -17.57
CA ALA A 154 16.27 -9.03 -17.35
C ALA A 154 16.16 -9.45 -15.88
N ALA A 155 17.27 -9.84 -15.24
CA ALA A 155 17.31 -10.18 -13.82
C ALA A 155 17.00 -8.97 -12.92
N LYS A 156 17.54 -7.78 -13.23
CA LYS A 156 17.20 -6.52 -12.52
C LYS A 156 15.71 -6.20 -12.63
N LYS A 157 15.14 -6.28 -13.84
CA LYS A 157 13.71 -6.02 -14.09
C LYS A 157 12.81 -7.00 -13.35
N LEU A 158 13.17 -8.27 -13.32
CA LEU A 158 12.43 -9.30 -12.57
C LEU A 158 12.44 -9.00 -11.07
N LYS A 159 13.59 -8.61 -10.50
CA LYS A 159 13.71 -8.20 -9.09
C LYS A 159 12.86 -6.96 -8.77
N LYS A 160 12.87 -5.95 -9.65
CA LYS A 160 12.05 -4.73 -9.51
C LYS A 160 10.55 -5.07 -9.52
N ARG A 161 10.09 -5.84 -10.50
CA ARG A 161 8.68 -6.30 -10.58
C ARG A 161 8.24 -7.10 -9.36
N ALA A 162 9.10 -7.96 -8.83
CA ALA A 162 8.81 -8.71 -7.61
C ALA A 162 8.76 -7.82 -6.35
N ALA A 163 9.46 -6.68 -6.34
CA ALA A 163 9.34 -5.67 -5.29
C ALA A 163 8.00 -4.94 -5.38
N GLU A 164 7.67 -4.44 -6.58
CA GLU A 164 6.45 -3.72 -6.86
C GLU A 164 5.21 -4.57 -6.57
N SER A 165 5.22 -5.86 -6.92
CA SER A 165 4.10 -6.75 -6.63
C SER A 165 3.87 -6.94 -5.12
N ARG A 166 4.93 -6.95 -4.30
CA ARG A 166 4.80 -6.99 -2.83
C ARG A 166 4.24 -5.68 -2.28
N LEU A 167 4.69 -4.53 -2.78
CA LEU A 167 4.18 -3.22 -2.38
C LEU A 167 2.69 -3.08 -2.72
N ARG A 168 2.29 -3.40 -3.95
CA ARG A 168 0.88 -3.40 -4.37
C ARG A 168 0.02 -4.34 -3.52
N LYS A 169 0.55 -5.51 -3.17
CA LYS A 169 -0.14 -6.45 -2.27
C LYS A 169 -0.32 -5.86 -0.87
N LEU A 170 0.69 -5.17 -0.35
CA LEU A 170 0.63 -4.49 0.94
C LEU A 170 -0.44 -3.39 0.93
N GLU A 171 -0.44 -2.54 -0.10
CA GLU A 171 -1.45 -1.48 -0.29
C GLU A 171 -2.87 -2.04 -0.40
N ALA A 172 -3.07 -3.09 -1.20
CA ALA A 172 -4.36 -3.74 -1.33
C ALA A 172 -4.85 -4.32 0.01
N LEU A 173 -3.98 -4.95 0.79
CA LEU A 173 -4.31 -5.47 2.12
C LEU A 173 -4.62 -4.35 3.12
N LYS A 174 -3.91 -3.23 3.07
CA LYS A 174 -4.21 -2.04 3.89
C LYS A 174 -5.61 -1.51 3.58
N LYS A 175 -5.94 -1.33 2.31
CA LYS A 175 -7.27 -0.88 1.89
C LYS A 175 -8.35 -1.85 2.34
N GLN A 176 -8.15 -3.14 2.11
CA GLN A 176 -9.08 -4.18 2.56
C GLN A 176 -9.27 -4.17 4.08
N TYR A 177 -8.19 -3.99 4.85
CA TYR A 177 -8.28 -3.89 6.31
C TYR A 177 -9.06 -2.66 6.75
N GLN A 178 -8.81 -1.50 6.14
CA GLN A 178 -9.56 -0.27 6.40
C GLN A 178 -11.06 -0.44 6.12
N ASP A 179 -11.41 -1.07 4.99
CA ASP A 179 -12.81 -1.35 4.63
C ASP A 179 -13.49 -2.27 5.66
N ILE A 180 -12.79 -3.31 6.12
CA ILE A 180 -13.31 -4.23 7.15
C ILE A 180 -13.52 -3.51 8.48
N VAL A 181 -12.56 -2.67 8.90
CA VAL A 181 -12.66 -1.90 10.15
C VAL A 181 -13.81 -0.88 10.06
N ALA A 182 -13.98 -0.20 8.93
CA ALA A 182 -15.10 0.69 8.72
C ALA A 182 -16.45 -0.06 8.77
N ALA A 183 -16.52 -1.25 8.16
CA ALA A 183 -17.71 -2.09 8.21
C ALA A 183 -18.01 -2.63 9.63
N GLU A 184 -16.99 -2.98 10.42
CA GLU A 184 -17.16 -3.37 11.84
C GLU A 184 -17.76 -2.21 12.65
N GLN A 185 -17.22 -1.00 12.48
CA GLN A 185 -17.75 0.20 13.13
C GLN A 185 -19.20 0.49 12.74
N GLU A 186 -19.53 0.36 11.44
CA GLU A 186 -20.90 0.56 10.97
C GLU A 186 -21.86 -0.47 11.57
N LEU A 187 -21.47 -1.75 11.63
CA LEU A 187 -22.28 -2.78 12.27
C LEU A 187 -22.51 -2.48 13.76
N ASP A 188 -21.49 -2.00 14.47
CA ASP A 188 -21.63 -1.59 15.86
C ASP A 188 -22.61 -0.42 16.03
N LEU A 189 -22.60 0.55 15.12
CA LEU A 189 -23.60 1.63 15.09
C LEU A 189 -25.01 1.10 14.81
N GLN A 190 -25.15 0.13 13.90
CA GLN A 190 -26.44 -0.50 13.61
C GLN A 190 -26.96 -1.28 14.84
N ARG A 191 -26.09 -2.00 15.55
CA ARG A 191 -26.44 -2.68 16.80
C ARG A 191 -26.83 -1.70 17.90
N ALA A 192 -26.05 -0.62 18.08
CA ALA A 192 -26.38 0.44 19.03
C ALA A 192 -27.77 1.03 18.77
N LYS A 193 -28.12 1.27 17.50
CA LYS A 193 -29.44 1.74 17.09
C LYS A 193 -30.57 0.73 17.41
N MET A 194 -30.31 -0.56 17.26
CA MET A 194 -31.28 -1.62 17.57
C MET A 194 -31.44 -1.90 19.08
N GLU A 195 -30.45 -1.52 19.89
CA GLU A 195 -30.42 -1.71 21.35
C GLU A 195 -30.77 -0.43 22.15
N ASN A 196 -31.20 0.63 21.45
CA ASN A 196 -31.40 1.97 22.02
C ASN A 196 -30.20 2.44 22.86
N SER A 197 -29.00 2.14 22.38
CA SER A 197 -27.74 2.58 22.97
C SER A 197 -27.29 3.92 22.37
N VAL A 198 -26.24 4.50 22.93
CA VAL A 198 -25.63 5.74 22.41
C VAL A 198 -24.76 5.39 21.20
N GLY A 199 -24.85 6.17 20.12
CA GLY A 199 -23.94 6.01 18.98
C GLY A 199 -24.58 6.35 17.63
N GLY A 200 -23.77 6.95 16.75
CA GLY A 200 -24.15 7.20 15.36
C GLY A 200 -24.95 8.49 15.14
N VAL A 201 -25.33 8.68 13.88
CA VAL A 201 -26.06 9.85 13.38
C VAL A 201 -27.26 9.33 12.58
N ASN A 202 -28.41 10.00 12.71
CA ASN A 202 -29.58 9.64 11.94
C ASN A 202 -29.42 10.04 10.46
N LYS A 203 -30.38 9.65 9.62
CA LYS A 203 -30.37 10.01 8.18
C LYS A 203 -30.45 11.53 7.92
N TYR A 204 -30.79 12.32 8.94
CA TYR A 204 -30.92 13.78 8.89
C TYR A 204 -29.69 14.49 9.50
N GLY A 205 -28.61 13.79 9.83
CA GLY A 205 -27.41 14.40 10.41
C GLY A 205 -27.45 14.65 11.92
N VAL A 206 -28.51 14.25 12.63
CA VAL A 206 -28.65 14.43 14.09
C VAL A 206 -28.03 13.25 14.85
N LYS A 207 -27.11 13.55 15.77
CA LYS A 207 -26.42 12.55 16.61
C LYS A 207 -27.37 11.86 17.59
N TRP A 208 -27.30 10.53 17.66
CA TRP A 208 -28.09 9.74 18.62
C TRP A 208 -27.42 9.74 20.00
N LYS A 209 -28.07 10.36 20.99
CA LYS A 209 -27.56 10.45 22.36
C LYS A 209 -28.64 10.10 23.37
N VAL A 210 -28.46 8.97 24.05
CA VAL A 210 -29.24 8.54 25.21
C VAL A 210 -28.46 8.92 26.47
N ARG A 211 -29.08 9.62 27.42
CA ARG A 211 -28.43 10.04 28.68
C ARG A 211 -28.76 9.11 29.86
N GLU A 212 -29.66 8.18 29.65
CA GLU A 212 -30.06 7.21 30.67
C GLU A 212 -29.01 6.11 30.80
N ARG A 213 -28.71 5.72 32.04
CA ARG A 213 -27.86 4.56 32.32
C ARG A 213 -28.64 3.27 32.09
N LYS A 214 -27.96 2.22 31.63
CA LYS A 214 -28.50 0.86 31.65
C LYS A 214 -28.78 0.50 33.12
N ARG A 215 -30.01 0.08 33.41
CA ARG A 215 -30.43 -0.37 34.75
C ARG A 215 -29.97 -1.79 35.00
#